data_AF-A0A2M6YCV5-F1
#
_entry.id   AF-A0A2M6YCV5-F1
#
_cell.length_a   1.000
_cell.length_b   1.000
_cell.length_c   1.000
_cell.angle_alpha   90.00
_cell.angle_beta   90.00
_cell.angle_gamma   90.00
#
_symmetry.space_group_name_H-M   'P 1'
#
loop_
_entity.id
_entity.type
_entity.pdbx_description
1 polymer ?
#
loop_
_entity_poly.entity_id
_entity_poly.type
_entity_poly.pdbx_seq_one_letter_code
_entity_poly.pdbx_strand_id
1 'polypeptide(L)'
;MTKIVLISCVSKKLNHKSKAQDLYVSPLFQKNIRYAKSLNPDKIFILSAKYGLLNLTDEVEPYDKTLNKMTSNEIKEWANLVLKQLQKVSDINKDEFVFLAGNNYRKFLLPHIKNYKIPMLGLGIGKQLKWLTKRIKHE
;
A
#
# COMPACT_ATOMS: atom_id res chain seq x y z
N MET A 1 -13.43 1.67 15.76
CA MET A 1 -13.10 1.99 14.36
C MET A 1 -11.61 1.73 14.20
N THR A 2 -11.25 0.82 13.31
CA THR A 2 -9.85 0.42 13.08
C THR A 2 -9.21 1.39 12.10
N LYS A 3 -7.99 1.84 12.36
CA LYS A 3 -7.17 2.61 11.43
C LYS A 3 -6.23 1.66 10.67
N ILE A 4 -6.35 1.66 9.35
CA ILE A 4 -5.62 0.75 8.46
C ILE A 4 -4.82 1.56 7.46
N VAL A 5 -3.51 1.29 7.36
CA VAL A 5 -2.64 1.92 6.37
C VAL A 5 -2.34 0.93 5.23
N LEU A 6 -2.57 1.37 3.99
CA LEU A 6 -2.33 0.60 2.78
C LEU A 6 -1.16 1.20 2.00
N ILE A 7 -0.11 0.42 1.78
CA ILE A 7 1.13 0.87 1.12
C ILE A 7 1.28 0.17 -0.22
N SER A 8 1.47 0.89 -1.32
CA SER A 8 1.74 0.23 -2.61
C SER A 8 3.12 -0.44 -2.61
N CYS A 9 3.18 -1.65 -3.17
CA CYS A 9 4.45 -2.32 -3.48
C CYS A 9 5.29 -1.53 -4.50
N VAL A 10 6.57 -1.90 -4.63
CA VAL A 10 7.54 -1.24 -5.53
C VAL A 10 8.32 -2.27 -6.35
N SER A 11 8.96 -1.80 -7.42
CA SER A 11 9.75 -2.65 -8.32
C SER A 11 11.00 -3.20 -7.62
N LYS A 12 11.76 -2.34 -6.93
CA LYS A 12 13.03 -2.67 -6.27
C LYS A 12 12.80 -3.61 -5.08
N LYS A 13 13.30 -4.85 -5.19
CA LYS A 13 13.15 -5.91 -4.20
C LYS A 13 14.49 -6.58 -3.88
N LEU A 14 14.56 -7.31 -2.78
CA LEU A 14 15.59 -8.33 -2.55
C LEU A 14 15.50 -9.43 -3.62
N ASN A 15 16.57 -10.21 -3.75
CA ASN A 15 16.68 -11.33 -4.70
C ASN A 15 16.37 -12.71 -4.09
N HIS A 16 15.85 -12.74 -2.85
CA HIS A 16 15.53 -13.96 -2.12
C HIS A 16 14.21 -13.77 -1.37
N LYS A 17 13.59 -14.89 -1.00
CA LYS A 17 12.40 -14.94 -0.13
C LYS A 17 12.64 -14.16 1.15
N SER A 18 11.71 -13.26 1.47
CA SER A 18 11.77 -12.48 2.70
C SER A 18 10.38 -12.06 3.14
N LYS A 19 10.25 -11.51 4.35
CA LYS A 19 9.01 -10.87 4.80
C LYS A 19 8.66 -9.71 3.88
N ALA A 20 7.39 -9.48 3.62
CA ALA A 20 6.94 -8.48 2.67
C ALA A 20 7.47 -7.06 3.00
N GLN A 21 7.57 -6.69 4.29
CA GLN A 21 8.15 -5.39 4.68
C GLN A 21 9.64 -5.24 4.36
N ASP A 22 10.39 -6.35 4.31
CA ASP A 22 11.83 -6.39 4.11
C ASP A 22 12.18 -6.64 2.63
N LEU A 23 11.29 -7.33 1.92
CA LEU A 23 11.42 -7.62 0.50
C LEU A 23 11.56 -6.34 -0.34
N TYR A 24 10.79 -5.29 -0.07
CA TYR A 24 10.78 -4.06 -0.87
C TYR A 24 11.80 -3.03 -0.35
N VAL A 25 12.83 -2.75 -1.15
CA VAL A 25 14.01 -1.96 -0.71
C VAL A 25 14.12 -0.58 -1.36
N SER A 26 13.04 -0.06 -1.94
CA SER A 26 13.06 1.30 -2.49
C SER A 26 12.99 2.36 -1.37
N PRO A 27 13.66 3.51 -1.53
CA PRO A 27 13.57 4.60 -0.55
C PRO A 27 12.15 5.08 -0.28
N LEU A 28 11.29 5.10 -1.31
CA LEU A 28 9.90 5.50 -1.17
C LEU A 28 9.12 4.52 -0.28
N PHE A 29 9.31 3.22 -0.51
CA PHE A 29 8.65 2.18 0.28
C PHE A 29 9.08 2.21 1.75
N GLN A 30 10.39 2.28 1.99
CA GLN A 30 10.93 2.35 3.35
C GLN A 30 10.41 3.58 4.11
N LYS A 31 10.35 4.73 3.44
CA LYS A 31 9.76 5.94 4.03
C LYS A 31 8.26 5.82 4.25
N ASN A 32 7.52 5.20 3.34
CA ASN A 32 6.10 4.92 3.53
C ASN A 32 5.86 3.99 4.73
N ILE A 33 6.69 2.96 4.93
CA ILE A 33 6.58 2.07 6.11
C ILE A 33 6.82 2.85 7.40
N ARG A 34 7.87 3.68 7.47
CA ARG A 34 8.14 4.52 8.65
C ARG A 34 7.00 5.48 8.93
N TYR A 35 6.53 6.19 7.91
CA TYR A 35 5.39 7.10 8.04
C TYR A 35 4.09 6.36 8.42
N ALA A 36 3.85 5.17 7.88
CA ALA A 36 2.70 4.35 8.24
C ALA A 36 2.73 3.98 9.73
N LYS A 37 3.89 3.54 10.23
CA LYS A 37 4.09 3.22 11.65
C LYS A 37 3.89 4.44 12.55
N SER A 38 4.37 5.62 12.14
CA SER A 38 4.21 6.86 12.93
C SER A 38 2.77 7.37 13.04
N LEU A 39 1.82 6.79 12.29
CA LEU A 39 0.39 7.10 12.42
C LEU A 39 -0.30 6.31 13.53
N ASN A 40 0.44 5.42 14.21
CA ASN A 40 -0.04 4.44 15.17
C ASN A 40 -1.33 3.75 14.69
N PRO A 41 -1.30 3.07 13.53
CA PRO A 41 -2.47 2.35 13.03
C PRO A 41 -2.61 1.00 13.72
N ASP A 42 -3.82 0.46 13.74
CA ASP A 42 -4.08 -0.90 14.21
C ASP A 42 -3.52 -1.94 13.24
N LYS A 43 -3.55 -1.65 11.92
CA LYS A 43 -3.07 -2.56 10.87
C LYS A 43 -2.34 -1.84 9.74
N ILE A 44 -1.32 -2.49 9.19
CA ILE A 44 -0.61 -2.05 7.99
C ILE A 44 -0.57 -3.20 7.00
N PHE A 45 -1.01 -2.94 5.77
CA PHE A 45 -0.93 -3.91 4.68
C PHE A 45 -0.19 -3.34 3.48
N ILE A 46 0.39 -4.24 2.69
CA ILE A 46 1.03 -3.92 1.42
C ILE A 46 0.10 -4.34 0.28
N LEU A 47 -0.21 -3.39 -0.61
CA LEU A 47 -0.90 -3.64 -1.86
C LEU A 47 0.10 -4.19 -2.88
N SER A 48 0.08 -5.50 -3.07
CA SER A 48 0.92 -6.23 -4.03
C SER A 48 0.23 -6.38 -5.38
N ALA A 49 0.92 -6.05 -6.47
CA ALA A 49 0.44 -6.31 -7.82
C ALA A 49 0.26 -7.81 -8.14
N LYS A 50 0.93 -8.71 -7.41
CA LYS A 50 0.83 -10.16 -7.60
C LYS A 50 -0.17 -10.80 -6.63
N TYR A 51 -0.09 -10.45 -5.35
CA TYR A 51 -0.83 -11.13 -4.28
C TYR A 51 -2.07 -10.38 -3.79
N GLY A 52 -2.29 -9.15 -4.25
CA GLY A 52 -3.38 -8.29 -3.79
C GLY A 52 -3.00 -7.59 -2.48
N LEU A 53 -3.30 -8.23 -1.36
CA LEU A 53 -3.08 -7.73 -0.01
C LEU A 53 -2.09 -8.65 0.72
N LEU A 54 -1.06 -8.07 1.33
CA LEU A 54 -0.07 -8.77 2.16
C LEU A 54 0.03 -8.12 3.55
N ASN A 55 0.19 -8.95 4.59
CA ASN A 55 0.71 -8.49 5.88
C ASN A 55 2.19 -8.16 5.76
N LEU A 56 2.69 -7.34 6.68
CA LEU A 56 4.12 -7.01 6.74
C LEU A 56 5.02 -8.24 6.94
N THR A 57 4.50 -9.27 7.61
CA THR A 57 5.22 -10.49 7.99
C THR A 57 5.06 -11.65 7.01
N ASP A 58 4.21 -11.52 5.99
CA ASP A 58 4.03 -12.58 4.99
C ASP A 58 5.34 -12.83 4.26
N GLU A 59 5.76 -14.09 4.15
CA GLU A 59 6.96 -14.43 3.38
C GLU A 59 6.66 -14.50 1.89
N VAL A 60 7.44 -13.78 1.09
CA VAL A 60 7.18 -13.60 -0.34
C VAL A 60 8.49 -13.73 -1.13
N GLU A 61 8.44 -14.54 -2.19
CA GLU A 61 9.51 -14.64 -3.20
C GLU A 61 9.54 -13.37 -4.07
N PRO A 62 10.72 -12.93 -4.55
CA PRO A 62 10.80 -11.83 -5.51
C PRO A 62 10.00 -12.14 -6.77
N TYR A 63 9.38 -11.11 -7.34
CA TYR A 63 8.56 -11.22 -8.54
C TYR A 63 8.60 -9.94 -9.37
N ASP A 64 8.37 -10.09 -10.67
CA ASP A 64 8.24 -8.98 -11.61
C ASP A 64 6.80 -8.85 -12.14
N LYS A 65 5.95 -8.19 -11.34
CA LYS A 65 4.57 -7.86 -11.70
C LYS A 65 4.27 -6.45 -11.22
N THR A 66 3.61 -5.66 -12.07
CA THR A 66 3.28 -4.26 -11.80
C THR A 66 1.91 -3.91 -12.35
N LEU A 67 1.12 -3.17 -11.58
CA LEU A 67 -0.16 -2.63 -12.03
C LEU A 67 -0.02 -1.55 -13.11
N ASN A 68 1.17 -0.97 -13.28
CA ASN A 68 1.38 0.09 -14.28
C ASN A 68 1.44 -0.43 -15.72
N LYS A 69 1.61 -1.74 -15.92
CA LYS A 69 1.56 -2.40 -17.24
C LYS A 69 0.22 -3.09 -17.51
N MET A 70 -0.69 -3.10 -16.53
CA MET A 70 -2.00 -3.72 -16.63
C MET A 70 -3.00 -2.79 -17.32
N THR A 71 -3.90 -3.38 -18.09
CA THR A 71 -5.09 -2.74 -18.62
C THR A 71 -6.05 -2.31 -17.51
N SER A 72 -7.01 -1.45 -17.85
CA SER A 72 -8.03 -1.01 -16.89
C SER A 72 -8.84 -2.19 -16.32
N ASN A 73 -9.17 -3.18 -17.14
CA ASN A 73 -9.92 -4.37 -16.72
C ASN A 73 -9.11 -5.24 -15.75
N GLU A 74 -7.84 -5.50 -16.03
CA GLU A 74 -6.96 -6.25 -15.13
C GLU A 74 -6.79 -5.53 -13.77
N ILE A 75 -6.67 -4.19 -13.77
CA ILE A 75 -6.59 -3.42 -12.51
C ILE A 75 -7.92 -3.52 -11.75
N LYS A 76 -9.06 -3.60 -12.43
CA LYS A 76 -10.39 -3.77 -11.82
C LYS A 76 -10.53 -5.17 -11.20
N GLU A 77 -10.08 -6.21 -11.89
CA GLU A 77 -10.04 -7.58 -11.38
C GLU A 77 -9.13 -7.69 -10.15
N TRP A 78 -7.94 -7.10 -10.21
CA TRP A 78 -7.04 -6.99 -9.06
C TRP A 78 -7.71 -6.25 -7.89
N ALA A 79 -8.41 -5.15 -8.15
CA ALA A 79 -9.09 -4.39 -7.11
C ALA A 79 -10.21 -5.22 -6.46
N ASN A 80 -10.98 -5.98 -7.23
CA ASN A 80 -11.99 -6.89 -6.69
C ASN A 80 -11.38 -7.96 -5.78
N LEU A 81 -10.21 -8.51 -6.14
CA LEU A 81 -9.48 -9.45 -5.29
C LEU A 81 -9.04 -8.79 -3.98
N VAL A 82 -8.48 -7.58 -4.03
CA VAL A 82 -8.09 -6.82 -2.84
C VAL A 82 -9.29 -6.50 -1.95
N LEU A 83 -10.43 -6.09 -2.52
CA LEU A 83 -11.65 -5.81 -1.74
C LEU A 83 -12.14 -7.06 -0.99
N LYS A 84 -12.13 -8.23 -1.64
CA LYS A 84 -12.46 -9.51 -0.98
C LYS A 84 -11.49 -9.84 0.15
N GLN A 85 -10.20 -9.55 0.00
CA GLN A 85 -9.21 -9.75 1.05
C GLN A 85 -9.41 -8.78 2.22
N LEU A 86 -9.65 -7.49 1.92
CA LEU A 86 -9.91 -6.45 2.92
C LEU A 86 -11.16 -6.75 3.76
N GLN A 87 -12.26 -7.18 3.14
CA GLN A 87 -13.49 -7.53 3.84
C GLN A 87 -13.33 -8.67 4.85
N LYS A 88 -12.31 -9.53 4.70
CA LYS A 88 -12.00 -10.59 5.67
C LYS A 88 -11.28 -10.08 6.92
N VAL A 89 -10.64 -8.91 6.84
CA VAL A 89 -9.75 -8.38 7.88
C VAL A 89 -10.15 -6.99 8.38
N SER A 90 -11.19 -6.39 7.80
CA SER A 90 -11.65 -5.03 8.08
C SER A 90 -13.10 -4.81 7.66
N ASP A 91 -13.77 -3.83 8.27
CA ASP A 91 -15.09 -3.35 7.86
C ASP A 91 -14.92 -2.11 6.95
N ILE A 92 -15.02 -2.31 5.63
CA ILE A 92 -14.82 -1.26 4.61
C ILE A 92 -15.80 -0.07 4.73
N ASN A 93 -16.91 -0.22 5.47
CA ASN A 93 -17.90 0.81 5.69
C ASN A 93 -17.67 1.60 6.98
N LYS A 94 -16.91 1.05 7.93
CA LYS A 94 -16.69 1.65 9.26
C LYS A 94 -15.23 2.05 9.49
N ASP A 95 -14.28 1.21 9.11
CA ASP A 95 -12.85 1.41 9.35
C ASP A 95 -12.28 2.56 8.49
N GLU A 96 -11.22 3.19 8.99
CA GLU A 96 -10.53 4.29 8.33
C GLU A 96 -9.30 3.77 7.55
N PHE A 97 -9.23 4.08 6.25
CA PHE A 97 -8.13 3.65 5.40
C PHE A 97 -7.22 4.80 4.99
N VAL A 98 -5.91 4.69 5.22
CA VAL A 98 -4.91 5.63 4.74
C VAL A 98 -4.15 5.02 3.57
N PHE A 99 -4.30 5.59 2.37
CA PHE A 99 -3.61 5.13 1.17
C PHE A 99 -2.28 5.86 0.98
N LEU A 100 -1.18 5.12 1.10
CA LEU A 100 0.17 5.51 0.69
C LEU A 100 0.50 4.82 -0.64
N ALA A 101 -0.33 5.10 -1.65
CA ALA A 101 -0.33 4.38 -2.91
C ALA A 101 -0.69 5.28 -4.10
N GLY A 102 -0.10 4.98 -5.27
CA GLY A 102 -0.39 5.67 -6.53
C GLY A 102 -1.81 5.42 -7.05
N ASN A 103 -2.25 6.20 -8.04
CA ASN A 103 -3.64 6.16 -8.55
C ASN A 103 -4.09 4.77 -9.01
N ASN A 104 -3.24 4.03 -9.73
CA ASN A 104 -3.57 2.68 -10.22
C ASN A 104 -3.93 1.70 -9.10
N TYR A 105 -3.35 1.86 -7.91
CA TYR A 105 -3.62 1.00 -6.76
C TYR A 105 -4.90 1.37 -6.01
N ARG A 106 -5.48 2.56 -6.22
CA ARG A 106 -6.62 3.06 -5.44
C ARG A 106 -7.88 3.29 -6.28
N LYS A 107 -7.77 3.62 -7.57
CA LYS A 107 -8.89 4.11 -8.40
C LYS A 107 -10.15 3.23 -8.36
N PHE A 108 -10.00 1.90 -8.30
CA PHE A 108 -11.13 0.96 -8.21
C PHE A 108 -11.40 0.44 -6.80
N LEU A 109 -10.59 0.81 -5.80
CA LEU A 109 -10.86 0.51 -4.39
C LEU A 109 -11.71 1.62 -3.76
N LEU A 110 -11.38 2.89 -4.07
CA LEU A 110 -12.02 4.05 -3.45
C LEU A 110 -13.55 4.09 -3.59
N PRO A 111 -14.18 3.69 -4.71
CA PRO A 111 -15.64 3.67 -4.81
C PRO A 111 -16.33 2.73 -3.80
N HIS A 112 -15.60 1.78 -3.23
CA HIS A 112 -16.13 0.78 -2.30
C HIS A 112 -15.73 1.01 -0.84
N ILE A 113 -14.88 2.01 -0.57
CA ILE A 113 -14.37 2.28 0.78
C ILE A 113 -14.93 3.63 1.22
N LYS A 114 -15.68 3.62 2.33
CA LYS A 114 -16.41 4.81 2.78
C LYS A 114 -15.50 5.86 3.41
N ASN A 115 -14.55 5.43 4.25
CA ASN A 115 -13.70 6.33 5.02
C ASN A 115 -12.24 6.16 4.60
N TYR A 116 -11.69 7.13 3.87
CA TYR A 116 -10.30 7.08 3.45
C TYR A 116 -9.58 8.44 3.44
N LYS A 117 -8.25 8.38 3.54
CA LYS A 117 -7.34 9.52 3.39
C LYS A 117 -6.22 9.18 2.39
N ILE A 118 -5.79 10.18 1.63
CA ILE A 118 -4.69 10.05 0.67
C ILE A 118 -3.72 11.21 0.92
N PRO A 119 -2.80 11.10 1.90
CA PRO A 119 -2.01 12.23 2.40
C PRO A 119 -1.12 12.90 1.35
N MET A 120 -0.79 12.17 0.28
CA MET A 120 0.10 12.61 -0.79
C MET A 120 -0.61 12.71 -2.15
N LEU A 121 -1.92 12.94 -2.14
CA LEU A 121 -2.71 13.10 -3.37
C LEU A 121 -2.11 14.18 -4.28
N GLY A 122 -1.92 13.86 -5.56
CA GLY A 122 -1.36 14.78 -6.56
C GLY A 122 0.16 14.98 -6.47
N LEU A 123 0.86 14.42 -5.49
CA LEU A 123 2.31 14.53 -5.39
C LEU A 123 3.01 13.48 -6.27
N GLY A 124 3.92 13.91 -7.13
CA GLY A 124 4.88 13.01 -7.81
C GLY A 124 5.92 12.45 -6.83
N ILE A 125 6.61 11.36 -7.23
CA ILE A 125 7.51 10.58 -6.36
C ILE A 125 8.54 11.45 -5.62
N GLY A 126 9.20 12.40 -6.30
CA GLY A 126 10.18 13.28 -5.66
C GLY A 126 9.56 14.17 -4.56
N LYS A 127 8.36 14.72 -4.81
CA LYS A 127 7.61 15.51 -3.81
C LYS A 127 7.14 14.63 -2.65
N GLN A 128 6.71 13.39 -2.91
CA GLN A 128 6.38 12.43 -1.86
C GLN A 128 7.57 12.13 -0.96
N LEU A 129 8.76 11.86 -1.54
CA LEU A 129 9.98 11.63 -0.76
C LEU A 129 10.32 12.81 0.14
N LYS A 130 10.23 14.05 -0.36
CA LYS A 130 10.46 15.27 0.43
C LYS A 130 9.43 15.40 1.56
N TRP A 131 8.16 15.17 1.25
CA TRP A 131 7.06 15.24 2.20
C TRP A 131 7.20 14.21 3.34
N LEU A 132 7.51 12.96 3.00
CA LEU A 132 7.75 11.88 3.97
C LEU A 132 8.95 12.19 4.86
N THR A 133 10.04 12.69 4.28
CA THR A 133 11.25 13.05 5.03
C THR A 133 10.96 14.10 6.11
N LYS A 134 10.09 15.08 5.83
CA LYS A 134 9.72 16.09 6.82
C LYS A 134 8.88 15.54 7.97
N ARG A 135 8.09 14.48 7.73
CA ARG A 135 7.15 13.91 8.72
C ARG A 135 7.73 12.76 9.54
N ILE A 136 8.76 12.10 9.02
CA ILE A 136 9.49 11.03 9.74
C ILE A 136 10.58 11.63 10.65
N LYS A 137 10.91 12.92 10.49
CA LYS A 137 12.01 13.62 11.20
C LYS A 137 11.74 13.99 12.67
N HIS A 138 10.82 13.31 13.33
CA HIS A 138 10.63 13.42 14.77
C HIS A 138 11.04 12.10 15.43
N GLU A 139 12.34 11.86 15.44
CA GLU A 139 13.05 11.03 16.42
C GLU A 139 14.18 11.89 16.99
#